data_AF-A0A8C8R760-F1
#
_entry.id   AF-A0A8C8R760-F1
#
_cell.length_a   1.000
_cell.length_b   1.000
_cell.length_c   1.000
_cell.angle_alpha   90.00
_cell.angle_beta   90.00
_cell.angle_gamma   90.00
#
_symmetry.space_group_name_H-M   'P 1'
#
loop_
_entity.id
_entity.type
_entity.pdbx_description
1 polymer ?
#
loop_
_entity_poly.entity_id
_entity_poly.type
_entity_poly.pdbx_seq_one_letter_code
_entity_poly.pdbx_strand_id
1 'polypeptide(L)'
;MSGGRRGLRARDLPDKEPGKKRDKREVRGTLSSALGEQALKEAAAAAWGRREPLSHEALALDPVPFCHGVIPSFIQGPGFLDGLQKELLSLDFHEKCNDLYKFKQSDDLKKRKEPHISALRKVLFEEFREWLSAVTQVELEPTIDLSCAKYEYTDALLCHDDELEGRRIAFILYLVPPWEKSDGGTLDLYSTDSHFQPQQVVKSLVPSWNSLAFFEVSPVSFHQVSEVLTEGKCRLSVSGWFHGPSVARPPRYIESLLPRSPHIPYDHEILYEWINPVYLDMDSQAQIQEEFEERSEILLKNFLKEEKFQLVCEALQKEDITWRTRGPPNKRCYKKAEEGNLPDVLMNCFEFFRSEALFLLLSNFTGLKLHFLASSDENEEGEEGRAADSTRHSSSKPKQGETNQEASSDADQVDQSKNDLHAEEGDAENSSSVPVCMGELRHWTTSHYTLVHDMQTAEFALDLLFFCGCEDWDAEYGGFTSYIAKAEDEELTWGTVGKKALQGICSYGICSFV
;
A
#
# COMPACT_ATOMS: atom_id res chain seq x y z
N MET A 1 -42.09 27.15 91.00
CA MET A 1 -42.99 26.06 90.58
C MET A 1 -42.72 25.73 89.13
N SER A 2 -42.50 24.45 88.82
CA SER A 2 -42.65 23.75 87.51
C SER A 2 -42.24 24.51 86.25
N GLY A 3 -41.17 24.12 85.55
CA GLY A 3 -41.17 23.02 84.56
C GLY A 3 -41.26 23.64 83.16
N GLY A 4 -40.50 23.33 82.12
CA GLY A 4 -39.61 22.23 81.77
C GLY A 4 -39.63 22.18 80.24
N ARG A 5 -38.47 22.23 79.55
CA ARG A 5 -38.35 21.81 78.14
C ARG A 5 -36.99 21.14 77.93
N ARG A 6 -37.06 19.94 77.36
CA ARG A 6 -36.00 18.94 77.21
C ARG A 6 -34.92 19.39 76.24
N GLY A 7 -33.66 19.19 76.62
CA GLY A 7 -32.50 19.26 75.74
C GLY A 7 -32.31 17.97 74.93
N LEU A 8 -31.96 18.12 73.66
CA LEU A 8 -31.45 17.05 72.79
C LEU A 8 -29.91 17.04 72.90
N ARG A 9 -29.33 15.91 73.29
CA ARG A 9 -27.88 15.67 73.28
C ARG A 9 -27.46 15.22 71.88
N ALA A 10 -26.52 15.93 71.26
CA ALA A 10 -25.76 15.44 70.11
C ALA A 10 -24.75 14.39 70.61
N ARG A 11 -24.69 13.26 69.91
CA ARG A 11 -23.75 12.14 70.15
C ARG A 11 -22.43 12.39 69.43
N ASP A 12 -21.39 11.84 70.04
CA ASP A 12 -19.97 11.95 69.77
C ASP A 12 -19.57 11.60 68.32
N LEU A 13 -18.65 12.39 67.76
CA LEU A 13 -17.82 12.05 66.60
C LEU A 13 -16.50 11.45 67.12
N PRO A 14 -16.05 10.28 66.67
CA PRO A 14 -14.68 9.85 66.91
C PRO A 14 -13.73 10.41 65.84
N ASP A 15 -12.54 10.79 66.31
CA ASP A 15 -11.41 11.32 65.57
C ASP A 15 -11.02 10.49 64.33
N LYS A 16 -10.75 11.20 63.22
CA LYS A 16 -10.11 10.61 62.04
C LYS A 16 -8.63 10.35 62.34
N GLU A 17 -8.23 9.08 62.34
CA GLU A 17 -6.82 8.71 62.25
C GLU A 17 -6.17 9.31 60.97
N PRO A 18 -4.91 9.78 61.06
CA PRO A 18 -4.19 10.24 59.88
C PRO A 18 -3.90 9.04 58.96
N GLY A 19 -4.52 9.06 57.77
CA GLY A 19 -4.34 8.03 56.76
C GLY A 19 -2.86 7.81 56.43
N LYS A 20 -2.42 6.55 56.53
CA LYS A 20 -1.16 6.08 55.95
C LYS A 20 -1.11 6.52 54.49
N LYS A 21 -0.17 7.41 54.15
CA LYS A 21 0.28 7.59 52.77
C LYS A 21 0.67 6.21 52.25
N ARG A 22 -0.12 5.64 51.34
CA ARG A 22 0.35 4.56 50.49
C ARG A 22 1.53 5.14 49.71
N ASP A 23 2.75 4.71 50.03
CA ASP A 23 3.88 4.92 49.16
C ASP A 23 3.46 4.46 47.77
N LYS A 24 3.39 5.39 46.81
CA LYS A 24 3.28 5.05 45.39
C LYS A 24 4.57 4.33 45.06
N ARG A 25 4.55 3.00 45.18
CA ARG A 25 5.63 2.14 44.72
C ARG A 25 5.84 2.50 43.25
N GLU A 26 7.00 3.07 42.94
CA GLU A 26 7.33 3.51 41.59
C GLU A 26 7.26 2.31 40.66
N VAL A 27 6.45 2.41 39.61
CA VAL A 27 6.36 1.38 38.58
C VAL A 27 7.69 1.42 37.81
N ARG A 28 8.52 0.40 37.98
CA ARG A 28 9.86 0.35 37.39
C ARG A 28 10.07 -0.98 36.67
N GLY A 29 10.10 -0.89 35.34
CA GLY A 29 10.76 -1.87 34.48
C GLY A 29 12.17 -1.37 34.18
N THR A 30 13.12 -2.27 34.03
CA THR A 30 14.50 -1.97 33.61
C THR A 30 14.92 -2.91 32.51
N LEU A 31 15.92 -2.52 31.73
CA LEU A 31 16.54 -3.46 30.79
C LEU A 31 17.05 -4.72 31.47
N SER A 32 17.09 -5.82 30.73
CA SER A 32 17.76 -7.04 31.13
C SER A 32 19.19 -6.74 31.61
N SER A 33 19.51 -7.17 32.83
CA SER A 33 20.83 -6.95 33.44
C SER A 33 21.98 -7.48 32.59
N ALA A 34 21.75 -8.54 31.81
CA ALA A 34 22.73 -9.13 30.90
C ALA A 34 23.19 -8.13 29.82
N LEU A 35 22.31 -7.24 29.34
CA LEU A 35 22.67 -6.21 28.36
C LEU A 35 23.60 -5.14 28.95
N GLY A 36 23.58 -4.97 30.27
CA GLY A 36 24.49 -4.08 31.00
C GLY A 36 25.89 -4.65 31.18
N GLU A 37 26.13 -5.93 30.85
CA GLU A 37 27.45 -6.54 30.93
C GLU A 37 28.37 -5.98 29.84
N GLN A 38 29.47 -5.34 30.26
CA GLN A 38 30.41 -4.69 29.37
C GLN A 38 30.94 -5.63 28.28
N ALA A 39 31.23 -6.88 28.64
CA ALA A 39 31.73 -7.89 27.70
C ALA A 39 30.72 -8.22 26.59
N LEU A 40 29.43 -8.36 26.93
CA LEU A 40 28.38 -8.61 25.93
C LEU A 40 28.18 -7.38 25.04
N LYS A 41 28.19 -6.18 25.62
CA LYS A 41 28.05 -4.92 24.87
C LYS A 41 29.19 -4.73 23.85
N GLU A 42 30.43 -4.99 24.25
CA GLU A 42 31.60 -4.93 23.37
C GLU A 42 31.54 -6.01 22.28
N ALA A 43 31.15 -7.24 22.63
CA ALA A 43 30.97 -8.31 21.66
C ALA A 43 29.87 -7.99 20.63
N ALA A 44 28.74 -7.43 21.08
CA ALA A 44 27.65 -6.98 20.22
C ALA A 44 28.09 -5.86 19.28
N ALA A 45 28.83 -4.85 19.78
CA ALA A 45 29.36 -3.77 18.96
C ALA A 45 30.35 -4.28 17.90
N ALA A 46 31.25 -5.20 18.28
CA ALA A 46 32.19 -5.81 17.35
C ALA A 46 31.48 -6.64 16.27
N ALA A 47 30.49 -7.46 16.66
CA ALA A 47 29.70 -8.28 15.75
C ALA A 47 28.89 -7.42 14.77
N TRP A 48 28.21 -6.38 15.27
CA TRP A 48 27.46 -5.44 14.45
C TRP A 48 28.36 -4.72 13.44
N GLY A 49 29.49 -4.16 13.91
CA GLY A 49 30.43 -3.43 13.06
C GLY A 49 31.12 -4.31 12.00
N ARG A 50 31.40 -5.57 12.32
CA ARG A 50 31.99 -6.54 11.37
C ARG A 50 30.97 -7.28 10.51
N ARG A 51 29.67 -7.06 10.74
CA ARG A 51 28.57 -7.83 10.12
C ARG A 51 28.77 -9.34 10.32
N GLU A 52 29.03 -9.75 11.55
CA GLU A 52 29.19 -11.14 11.97
C GLU A 52 28.02 -11.57 12.85
N PRO A 53 27.58 -12.84 12.80
CA PRO A 53 26.55 -13.33 13.71
C PRO A 53 27.08 -13.39 15.14
N LEU A 54 26.22 -13.09 16.11
CA LEU A 54 26.47 -13.28 17.54
C LEU A 54 25.33 -14.11 18.12
N SER A 55 25.64 -15.19 18.82
CA SER A 55 24.67 -15.98 19.55
C SER A 55 25.00 -15.98 21.03
N HIS A 56 24.12 -15.39 21.82
CA HIS A 56 24.18 -15.32 23.28
C HIS A 56 22.76 -15.54 23.84
N GLU A 57 22.64 -16.08 25.04
CA GLU A 57 21.33 -16.38 25.66
C GLU A 57 20.43 -15.13 25.75
N ALA A 58 21.05 -13.97 26.04
CA ALA A 58 20.35 -12.69 26.15
C ALA A 58 20.28 -11.87 24.86
N LEU A 59 20.98 -12.27 23.78
CA LEU A 59 21.03 -11.50 22.53
C LEU A 59 21.48 -12.39 21.38
N ALA A 60 20.70 -12.41 20.30
CA ALA A 60 21.15 -12.92 19.02
C ALA A 60 21.27 -11.75 18.03
N LEU A 61 22.38 -11.66 17.30
CA LEU A 61 22.58 -10.79 16.14
C LEU A 61 22.84 -11.65 14.92
N ASP A 62 22.26 -11.28 13.79
CA ASP A 62 22.50 -11.94 12.52
C ASP A 62 22.56 -10.90 11.40
N PRO A 63 23.62 -10.89 10.58
CA PRO A 63 23.77 -9.96 9.47
C PRO A 63 22.95 -10.32 8.22
N VAL A 64 22.30 -11.49 8.17
CA VAL A 64 21.60 -12.01 6.98
C VAL A 64 20.09 -12.09 7.22
N PRO A 65 19.23 -11.52 6.35
CA PRO A 65 19.55 -10.85 5.08
C PRO A 65 20.11 -9.43 5.23
N PHE A 66 19.91 -8.82 6.39
CA PHE A 66 20.47 -7.55 6.83
C PHE A 66 20.67 -7.59 8.35
N CYS A 67 21.42 -6.63 8.90
CA CYS A 67 21.72 -6.59 10.33
C CYS A 67 20.45 -6.45 11.17
N HIS A 68 20.12 -7.52 11.90
CA HIS A 68 19.00 -7.57 12.83
C HIS A 68 19.38 -8.31 14.11
N GLY A 69 18.64 -8.04 15.17
CA GLY A 69 18.85 -8.63 16.48
C GLY A 69 17.56 -9.03 17.17
N VAL A 70 17.66 -10.02 18.06
CA VAL A 70 16.57 -10.48 18.92
C VAL A 70 17.09 -10.55 20.36
N ILE A 71 16.38 -9.87 21.25
CA ILE A 71 16.64 -9.86 22.69
C ILE A 71 15.47 -10.56 23.38
N PRO A 72 15.62 -11.81 23.84
CA PRO A 72 14.63 -12.44 24.71
C PRO A 72 14.68 -11.81 26.10
N SER A 73 13.55 -11.85 26.81
CA SER A 73 13.42 -11.31 28.17
C SER A 73 13.92 -9.86 28.29
N PHE A 74 13.52 -8.99 27.36
CA PHE A 74 14.03 -7.63 27.19
C PHE A 74 13.90 -6.77 28.44
N ILE A 75 12.73 -6.81 29.10
CA ILE A 75 12.45 -6.02 30.32
C ILE A 75 12.41 -6.94 31.54
N GLN A 76 13.08 -6.52 32.61
CA GLN A 76 13.00 -7.09 33.95
C GLN A 76 12.17 -6.17 34.85
N GLY A 77 11.43 -6.76 35.80
CA GLY A 77 10.59 -6.01 36.73
C GLY A 77 9.34 -6.81 37.13
N PRO A 78 9.19 -7.21 38.41
CA PRO A 78 8.05 -8.02 38.83
C PRO A 78 6.71 -7.34 38.53
N GLY A 79 5.88 -7.98 37.71
CA GLY A 79 4.54 -7.49 37.33
C GLY A 79 4.52 -6.26 36.41
N PHE A 80 5.68 -5.77 35.96
CA PHE A 80 5.74 -4.60 35.09
C PHE A 80 5.06 -4.86 33.74
N LEU A 81 5.39 -5.97 33.09
CA LEU A 81 4.85 -6.29 31.76
C LEU A 81 3.36 -6.64 31.80
N ASP A 82 2.88 -7.27 32.88
CA ASP A 82 1.44 -7.49 33.08
C ASP A 82 0.69 -6.17 33.23
N GLY A 83 1.27 -5.21 33.96
CA GLY A 83 0.71 -3.87 34.10
C GLY A 83 0.76 -3.08 32.80
N LEU A 84 1.86 -3.18 32.05
CA LEU A 84 2.01 -2.57 30.72
C LEU A 84 0.99 -3.14 29.74
N GLN A 85 0.84 -4.46 29.65
CA GLN A 85 -0.14 -5.09 28.78
C GLN A 85 -1.56 -4.64 29.12
N LYS A 86 -1.91 -4.54 30.41
CA LYS A 86 -3.21 -4.02 30.86
C LYS A 86 -3.44 -2.57 30.43
N GLU A 87 -2.45 -1.69 30.60
CA GLU A 87 -2.54 -0.30 30.15
C GLU A 87 -2.71 -0.22 28.62
N LEU A 88 -1.89 -0.95 27.87
CA LEU A 88 -1.95 -0.98 26.40
C LEU A 88 -3.27 -1.53 25.88
N LEU A 89 -3.80 -2.61 26.46
CA LEU A 89 -5.08 -3.18 26.06
C LEU A 89 -6.27 -2.28 26.39
N SER A 90 -6.10 -1.34 27.34
CA SER A 90 -7.13 -0.35 27.71
C SER A 90 -7.14 0.90 26.83
N LEU A 91 -6.19 1.03 25.90
CA LEU A 91 -6.18 2.11 24.91
C LEU A 91 -7.28 1.92 23.88
N ASP A 92 -7.70 3.02 23.27
CA ASP A 92 -8.48 3.00 22.05
C ASP A 92 -7.60 2.54 20.88
N PHE A 93 -8.15 1.66 20.04
CA PHE A 93 -7.50 1.18 18.83
C PHE A 93 -8.36 1.52 17.63
N HIS A 94 -7.69 1.96 16.58
CA HIS A 94 -8.27 2.33 15.30
C HIS A 94 -7.83 1.33 14.25
N GLU A 95 -8.77 0.89 13.43
CA GLU A 95 -8.46 0.08 12.26
C GLU A 95 -7.62 0.90 11.28
N LYS A 96 -6.59 0.27 10.74
CA LYS A 96 -5.72 0.78 9.69
C LYS A 96 -5.69 -0.26 8.59
N CYS A 97 -6.15 0.10 7.40
CA CYS A 97 -6.41 -0.89 6.36
C CYS A 97 -6.21 -0.30 4.96
N ASN A 98 -4.99 -0.34 4.43
CA ASN A 98 -4.72 0.03 3.04
C ASN A 98 -4.25 -1.18 2.20
N ASP A 99 -3.71 -0.94 1.02
CA ASP A 99 -3.15 -2.00 0.15
C ASP A 99 -1.99 -2.77 0.81
N LEU A 100 -1.19 -2.10 1.66
CA LEU A 100 -0.02 -2.66 2.33
C LEU A 100 -0.37 -3.45 3.60
N TYR A 101 -1.41 -3.06 4.33
CA TYR A 101 -1.69 -3.62 5.65
C TYR A 101 -3.15 -3.60 6.04
N LYS A 102 -3.51 -4.51 6.96
CA LYS A 102 -4.75 -4.48 7.73
C LYS A 102 -4.44 -4.88 9.17
N PHE A 103 -4.63 -3.97 10.12
CA PHE A 103 -4.46 -4.24 11.56
C PHE A 103 -5.09 -3.11 12.40
N LYS A 104 -5.00 -3.21 13.72
CA LYS A 104 -5.46 -2.16 14.66
C LYS A 104 -4.27 -1.46 15.32
N GLN A 105 -4.25 -0.12 15.33
CA GLN A 105 -3.21 0.69 15.96
C GLN A 105 -3.79 1.60 17.03
N SER A 106 -3.08 1.78 18.15
CA SER A 106 -3.42 2.83 19.13
C SER A 106 -3.02 4.22 18.60
N ASP A 107 -3.46 5.26 19.30
CA ASP A 107 -2.78 6.56 19.21
C ASP A 107 -1.27 6.44 19.49
N ASP A 108 -0.50 7.42 19.02
CA ASP A 108 0.91 7.59 19.38
C ASP A 108 1.10 7.63 20.92
N LEU A 109 2.04 6.85 21.42
CA LEU A 109 2.27 6.70 22.86
C LEU A 109 3.18 7.80 23.42
N LYS A 110 3.70 8.72 22.60
CA LYS A 110 4.63 9.79 23.01
C LYS A 110 4.13 10.63 24.19
N LYS A 111 2.85 11.01 24.17
CA LYS A 111 2.24 11.93 25.16
C LYS A 111 1.37 11.23 26.22
N ARG A 112 1.27 9.90 26.17
CA ARG A 112 0.50 9.07 27.12
C ARG A 112 1.07 9.19 28.55
N LYS A 113 0.21 9.22 29.56
CA LYS A 113 0.58 9.54 30.97
C LYS A 113 0.46 8.35 31.93
N GLU A 114 -0.03 7.23 31.43
CA GLU A 114 -0.17 5.97 32.13
C GLU A 114 1.23 5.52 32.62
N PRO A 115 1.36 5.04 33.87
CA PRO A 115 2.66 4.87 34.51
C PRO A 115 3.53 3.80 33.87
N HIS A 116 2.98 2.66 33.41
CA HIS A 116 3.79 1.62 32.75
C HIS A 116 4.22 2.06 31.36
N ILE A 117 3.34 2.72 30.58
CA ILE A 117 3.69 3.30 29.28
C ILE A 117 4.77 4.37 29.43
N SER A 118 4.65 5.23 30.45
CA SER A 118 5.64 6.28 30.73
C SER A 118 7.00 5.71 31.13
N ALA A 119 7.02 4.64 31.91
CA ALA A 119 8.24 3.93 32.26
C ALA A 119 8.84 3.19 31.06
N LEU A 120 8.02 2.58 30.19
CA LEU A 120 8.48 1.93 28.96
C LEU A 120 9.21 2.92 28.05
N ARG A 121 8.71 4.15 27.91
CA ARG A 121 9.39 5.19 27.12
C ARG A 121 10.80 5.50 27.64
N LYS A 122 11.01 5.50 28.96
CA LYS A 122 12.35 5.68 29.54
C LYS A 122 13.24 4.48 29.24
N VAL A 123 12.72 3.26 29.40
CA VAL A 123 13.47 2.03 29.08
C VAL A 123 13.92 2.03 27.61
N LEU A 124 13.04 2.40 26.67
CA LEU A 124 13.36 2.41 25.24
C LEU A 124 14.22 3.61 24.82
N PHE A 125 13.79 4.84 25.10
CA PHE A 125 14.39 6.05 24.53
C PHE A 125 15.44 6.72 25.43
N GLU A 126 15.67 6.22 26.64
CA GLU A 126 16.82 6.60 27.48
C GLU A 126 17.80 5.42 27.57
N GLU A 127 17.45 4.37 28.31
CA GLU A 127 18.37 3.24 28.61
C GLU A 127 18.77 2.46 27.34
N PHE A 128 17.78 1.99 26.56
CA PHE A 128 18.04 1.14 25.41
C PHE A 128 18.64 1.91 24.25
N ARG A 129 18.19 3.15 24.01
CA ARG A 129 18.79 4.04 23.00
C ARG A 129 20.28 4.24 23.25
N GLU A 130 20.70 4.51 24.49
CA GLU A 130 22.13 4.65 24.81
C GLU A 130 22.93 3.36 24.58
N TRP A 131 22.35 2.21 24.96
CA TRP A 131 22.95 0.92 24.67
C TRP A 131 23.09 0.67 23.16
N LEU A 132 22.02 0.95 22.41
CA LEU A 132 21.90 0.71 20.98
C LEU A 132 22.79 1.65 20.16
N SER A 133 22.91 2.92 20.53
CA SER A 133 23.88 3.85 19.94
C SER A 133 25.31 3.34 20.09
N ALA A 134 25.65 2.78 21.25
CA ALA A 134 26.98 2.24 21.51
C ALA A 134 27.24 0.91 20.78
N VAL A 135 26.22 0.08 20.55
CA VAL A 135 26.36 -1.15 19.78
C VAL A 135 26.44 -0.88 18.28
N THR A 136 25.56 -0.02 17.76
CA THR A 136 25.48 0.26 16.33
C THR A 136 26.48 1.32 15.85
N GLN A 137 27.12 2.04 16.78
CA GLN A 137 27.99 3.18 16.49
C GLN A 137 27.25 4.29 15.72
N VAL A 138 25.95 4.43 15.96
CA VAL A 138 25.09 5.46 15.39
C VAL A 138 24.68 6.42 16.50
N GLU A 139 24.74 7.72 16.22
CA GLU A 139 24.18 8.73 17.11
C GLU A 139 22.65 8.76 16.98
N LEU A 140 21.96 8.07 17.89
CA LEU A 140 20.49 8.04 17.90
C LEU A 140 19.90 9.21 18.68
N GLU A 141 18.94 9.88 18.07
CA GLU A 141 18.21 11.01 18.63
C GLU A 141 17.27 10.58 19.77
N PRO A 142 17.00 11.46 20.74
CA PRO A 142 16.02 11.21 21.81
C PRO A 142 14.55 11.28 21.32
N THR A 143 14.32 11.42 20.02
CA THR A 143 13.00 11.49 19.40
C THR A 143 12.18 10.24 19.74
N ILE A 144 11.05 10.45 20.42
CA ILE A 144 10.11 9.40 20.79
C ILE A 144 9.16 9.16 19.62
N ASP A 145 9.20 7.93 19.10
CA ASP A 145 8.37 7.43 18.01
C ASP A 145 8.00 5.97 18.30
N LEU A 146 6.81 5.75 18.85
CA LEU A 146 6.31 4.42 19.18
C LEU A 146 4.78 4.38 19.20
N SER A 147 4.22 3.26 18.75
CA SER A 147 2.78 2.97 18.79
C SER A 147 2.53 1.55 19.29
N CYS A 148 1.29 1.27 19.69
CA CYS A 148 0.85 -0.09 20.00
C CYS A 148 0.06 -0.64 18.81
N ALA A 149 0.34 -1.88 18.41
CA ALA A 149 -0.37 -2.57 17.34
C ALA A 149 -0.98 -3.88 17.85
N LYS A 150 -2.16 -4.20 17.32
CA LYS A 150 -2.88 -5.48 17.49
C LYS A 150 -3.11 -6.07 16.11
N TYR A 151 -2.68 -7.32 15.95
CA TYR A 151 -3.04 -8.16 14.80
C TYR A 151 -3.88 -9.32 15.32
N GLU A 152 -5.06 -9.48 14.74
CA GLU A 152 -6.03 -10.55 14.98
C GLU A 152 -6.17 -11.39 13.70
N TYR A 153 -7.05 -12.39 13.69
CA TYR A 153 -7.24 -13.26 12.54
C TYR A 153 -7.43 -12.47 11.23
N THR A 154 -6.70 -12.86 10.17
CA THR A 154 -6.60 -12.19 8.85
C THR A 154 -5.81 -10.88 8.78
N ASP A 155 -5.35 -10.33 9.91
CA ASP A 155 -4.53 -9.12 9.88
C ASP A 155 -3.11 -9.42 9.39
N ALA A 156 -2.53 -8.48 8.63
CA ALA A 156 -1.21 -8.60 8.01
C ALA A 156 -0.58 -7.21 7.76
N LEU A 157 0.74 -7.19 7.57
CA LEU A 157 1.48 -6.03 7.06
C LEU A 157 2.49 -6.56 6.04
N LEU A 158 2.27 -6.28 4.76
CA LEU A 158 2.99 -6.87 3.63
C LEU A 158 4.41 -6.30 3.48
N CYS A 159 5.12 -6.76 2.44
CA CYS A 159 6.55 -6.48 2.25
C CYS A 159 6.85 -4.98 2.06
N HIS A 160 7.60 -4.40 3.00
CA HIS A 160 8.08 -3.01 3.00
C HIS A 160 9.46 -2.91 3.66
N ASP A 161 10.12 -1.75 3.60
CA ASP A 161 11.50 -1.55 4.07
C ASP A 161 11.65 -0.53 5.21
N ASP A 162 10.55 0.03 5.69
CA ASP A 162 10.49 1.12 6.69
C ASP A 162 11.18 2.42 6.27
N GLU A 163 11.39 2.63 4.96
CA GLU A 163 12.00 3.82 4.39
C GLU A 163 11.21 5.10 4.70
N LEU A 164 11.69 5.86 5.68
CA LEU A 164 11.29 7.24 5.95
C LEU A 164 12.51 8.04 6.45
N GLU A 165 12.54 9.35 6.20
CA GLU A 165 13.64 10.21 6.64
C GLU A 165 13.81 10.17 8.17
N GLY A 166 15.06 10.16 8.65
CA GLY A 166 15.40 10.10 10.07
C GLY A 166 15.34 8.70 10.70
N ARG A 167 14.55 7.76 10.18
CA ARG A 167 14.47 6.39 10.74
C ARG A 167 15.79 5.63 10.55
N ARG A 168 16.35 5.10 11.64
CA ARG A 168 17.63 4.35 11.62
C ARG A 168 17.55 2.94 12.14
N ILE A 169 16.81 2.71 13.22
CA ILE A 169 16.64 1.36 13.77
C ILE A 169 15.17 1.15 14.09
N ALA A 170 14.54 0.20 13.41
CA ALA A 170 13.20 -0.26 13.75
C ALA A 170 13.27 -1.21 14.95
N PHE A 171 12.25 -1.20 15.81
CA PHE A 171 12.12 -2.15 16.90
C PHE A 171 10.68 -2.62 17.08
N ILE A 172 10.52 -3.84 17.56
CA ILE A 172 9.24 -4.44 17.92
C ILE A 172 9.39 -5.19 19.25
N LEU A 173 8.70 -4.72 20.28
CA LEU A 173 8.54 -5.41 21.57
C LEU A 173 7.24 -6.23 21.57
N TYR A 174 7.35 -7.55 21.68
CA TYR A 174 6.22 -8.46 21.64
C TYR A 174 5.64 -8.72 23.04
N LEU A 175 4.31 -8.57 23.15
CA LEU A 175 3.50 -8.81 24.37
C LEU A 175 2.39 -9.82 24.07
N VAL A 176 2.77 -10.89 23.37
CA VAL A 176 1.88 -11.94 22.87
C VAL A 176 1.64 -13.05 23.91
N PRO A 177 0.49 -13.76 23.88
CA PRO A 177 0.33 -15.04 24.57
C PRO A 177 1.30 -16.11 24.01
N PRO A 178 1.33 -17.36 24.52
CA PRO A 178 2.06 -18.43 23.85
C PRO A 178 1.75 -18.48 22.35
N TRP A 179 2.80 -18.34 21.53
CA TRP A 179 2.72 -18.15 20.09
C TRP A 179 3.61 -19.16 19.37
N GLU A 180 3.08 -19.75 18.32
CA GLU A 180 3.74 -20.75 17.50
C GLU A 180 3.78 -20.31 16.04
N LYS A 181 4.63 -20.94 15.22
CA LYS A 181 4.72 -20.62 13.79
C LYS A 181 3.38 -20.82 13.05
N SER A 182 2.57 -21.79 13.48
CA SER A 182 1.25 -22.05 12.91
C SER A 182 0.21 -20.97 13.23
N ASP A 183 0.45 -20.12 14.22
CA ASP A 183 -0.44 -18.99 14.52
C ASP A 183 -0.31 -17.86 13.49
N GLY A 184 0.70 -17.90 12.62
CA GLY A 184 1.04 -16.81 11.71
C GLY A 184 1.65 -15.62 12.45
N GLY A 185 1.51 -14.40 11.92
CA GLY A 185 2.00 -13.19 12.60
C GLY A 185 3.53 -13.13 12.76
N THR A 186 4.28 -13.89 11.98
CA THR A 186 5.74 -13.91 12.02
C THR A 186 6.32 -12.63 11.43
N LEU A 187 7.46 -12.18 11.97
CA LEU A 187 8.27 -11.16 11.32
C LEU A 187 9.17 -11.85 10.29
N ASP A 188 8.80 -11.73 9.02
CA ASP A 188 9.53 -12.34 7.91
C ASP A 188 10.50 -11.33 7.30
N LEU A 189 11.74 -11.76 7.04
CA LEU A 189 12.82 -10.94 6.48
C LEU A 189 13.19 -11.46 5.09
N TYR A 190 13.25 -10.56 4.11
CA TYR A 190 13.49 -10.90 2.71
C TYR A 190 14.97 -10.77 2.33
N SER A 191 15.44 -11.66 1.45
CA SER A 191 16.66 -11.41 0.68
C SER A 191 16.40 -10.39 -0.42
N THR A 192 17.46 -9.76 -0.93
CA THR A 192 17.39 -8.82 -2.05
C THR A 192 18.18 -9.30 -3.27
N ASP A 193 17.78 -8.83 -4.45
CA ASP A 193 18.48 -9.08 -5.72
C ASP A 193 19.56 -8.00 -6.02
N SER A 194 20.18 -8.10 -7.20
CA SER A 194 21.18 -7.13 -7.68
C SER A 194 20.62 -5.72 -7.96
N HIS A 195 19.29 -5.57 -7.97
CA HIS A 195 18.58 -4.30 -8.15
C HIS A 195 18.02 -3.77 -6.82
N PHE A 196 18.44 -4.34 -5.68
CA PHE A 196 17.94 -3.99 -4.36
C PHE A 196 16.43 -4.20 -4.21
N GLN A 197 15.83 -5.15 -4.96
CA GLN A 197 14.42 -5.52 -4.82
C GLN A 197 14.30 -6.79 -3.96
N PRO A 198 13.24 -6.95 -3.14
CA PRO A 198 13.03 -8.15 -2.36
C PRO A 198 12.76 -9.37 -3.26
N GLN A 199 13.26 -10.53 -2.85
CA GLN A 199 13.07 -11.79 -3.59
C GLN A 199 12.19 -12.78 -2.81
N GLN A 200 12.71 -13.33 -1.72
CA GLN A 200 12.04 -14.38 -0.95
C GLN A 200 12.34 -14.22 0.54
N VAL A 201 11.43 -14.70 1.38
CA VAL A 201 11.63 -14.78 2.83
C VAL A 201 12.76 -15.79 3.11
N VAL A 202 13.84 -15.32 3.73
CA VAL A 202 14.97 -16.18 4.14
C VAL A 202 15.04 -16.36 5.65
N LYS A 203 14.33 -15.53 6.42
CA LYS A 203 14.21 -15.66 7.87
C LYS A 203 12.81 -15.32 8.33
N SER A 204 12.30 -16.05 9.32
CA SER A 204 10.95 -15.87 9.87
C SER A 204 11.02 -15.97 11.39
N LEU A 205 10.78 -14.85 12.08
CA LEU A 205 10.90 -14.73 13.53
C LEU A 205 9.51 -14.87 14.16
N VAL A 206 9.36 -15.90 15.01
CA VAL A 206 8.12 -16.13 15.76
C VAL A 206 8.11 -15.17 16.96
N PRO A 207 7.06 -14.34 17.13
CA PRO A 207 6.98 -13.44 18.27
C PRO A 207 6.83 -14.24 19.57
N SER A 208 7.43 -13.76 20.66
CA SER A 208 7.29 -14.39 21.97
C SER A 208 7.19 -13.33 23.06
N TRP A 209 6.51 -13.66 24.17
CA TRP A 209 6.34 -12.73 25.29
C TRP A 209 7.67 -12.14 25.75
N ASN A 210 7.73 -10.81 25.89
CA ASN A 210 8.91 -10.06 26.35
C ASN A 210 10.15 -10.26 25.46
N SER A 211 9.97 -10.51 24.17
CA SER A 211 11.07 -10.47 23.20
C SER A 211 11.04 -9.15 22.43
N LEU A 212 12.23 -8.58 22.18
CA LEU A 212 12.39 -7.40 21.33
C LEU A 212 13.19 -7.79 20.09
N ALA A 213 12.62 -7.59 18.91
CA ALA A 213 13.35 -7.61 17.65
C ALA A 213 13.74 -6.19 17.24
N PHE A 214 14.91 -6.01 16.63
CA PHE A 214 15.33 -4.73 16.07
C PHE A 214 16.21 -4.93 14.84
N PHE A 215 16.24 -3.95 13.94
CA PHE A 215 17.08 -4.02 12.74
C PHE A 215 17.39 -2.64 12.16
N GLU A 216 18.49 -2.55 11.42
CA GLU A 216 18.86 -1.33 10.71
C GLU A 216 17.89 -1.04 9.57
N VAL A 217 17.34 0.18 9.53
CA VAL A 217 16.54 0.67 8.40
C VAL A 217 17.49 1.04 7.27
N SER A 218 17.32 0.38 6.12
CA SER A 218 18.18 0.52 4.94
C SER A 218 17.39 0.23 3.66
N PRO A 219 17.92 0.56 2.47
CA PRO A 219 17.29 0.23 1.18
C PRO A 219 17.12 -1.28 0.90
N VAL A 220 17.54 -2.15 1.82
CA VAL A 220 17.44 -3.61 1.70
C VAL A 220 16.77 -4.27 2.90
N SER A 221 16.27 -3.50 3.88
CA SER A 221 15.64 -4.04 5.09
C SER A 221 14.20 -4.49 4.87
N PHE A 222 13.93 -5.18 3.77
CA PHE A 222 12.60 -5.64 3.40
C PHE A 222 12.09 -6.70 4.37
N HIS A 223 10.91 -6.47 4.91
CA HIS A 223 10.27 -7.34 5.88
C HIS A 223 8.73 -7.24 5.79
N GLN A 224 8.05 -8.20 6.42
CA GLN A 224 6.59 -8.20 6.56
C GLN A 224 6.19 -8.78 7.93
N VAL A 225 4.95 -8.53 8.34
CA VAL A 225 4.24 -9.32 9.33
C VAL A 225 3.30 -10.27 8.57
N SER A 226 3.60 -11.57 8.59
CA SER A 226 2.74 -12.57 7.95
C SER A 226 1.34 -12.56 8.56
N GLU A 227 0.36 -12.97 7.76
CA GLU A 227 -1.04 -13.07 8.18
C GLU A 227 -1.17 -13.84 9.50
N VAL A 228 -1.97 -13.33 10.43
CA VAL A 228 -2.34 -14.07 11.63
C VAL A 228 -3.43 -15.07 11.28
N LEU A 229 -3.11 -16.36 11.46
CA LEU A 229 -3.95 -17.48 11.01
C LEU A 229 -4.80 -18.09 12.13
N THR A 230 -4.59 -17.67 13.38
CA THR A 230 -5.32 -18.19 14.53
C THR A 230 -6.42 -17.26 15.00
N GLU A 231 -7.62 -17.81 15.12
CA GLU A 231 -8.74 -17.15 15.77
C GLU A 231 -8.57 -17.08 17.29
N GLY A 232 -9.01 -15.99 17.91
CA GLY A 232 -9.07 -15.83 19.36
C GLY A 232 -7.74 -15.52 20.07
N LYS A 233 -6.61 -15.48 19.36
CA LYS A 233 -5.35 -14.92 19.85
C LYS A 233 -5.15 -13.50 19.33
N CYS A 234 -4.51 -12.65 20.13
CA CYS A 234 -4.15 -11.28 19.75
C CYS A 234 -2.63 -11.12 19.78
N ARG A 235 -2.04 -10.80 18.62
CA ARG A 235 -0.63 -10.45 18.51
C ARG A 235 -0.46 -8.97 18.89
N LEU A 236 -0.22 -8.73 20.18
CA LEU A 236 0.04 -7.39 20.72
C LEU A 236 1.54 -7.06 20.66
N SER A 237 1.87 -5.88 20.14
CA SER A 237 3.26 -5.38 20.14
C SER A 237 3.32 -3.87 20.33
N VAL A 238 4.42 -3.40 20.92
CA VAL A 238 4.84 -2.00 20.85
C VAL A 238 5.97 -1.90 19.84
N SER A 239 5.79 -1.10 18.80
CA SER A 239 6.78 -0.92 17.74
C SER A 239 7.04 0.54 17.44
N GLY A 240 8.18 0.84 16.85
CA GLY A 240 8.58 2.18 16.50
C GLY A 240 10.00 2.25 15.96
N TRP A 241 10.55 3.46 15.94
CA TRP A 241 11.87 3.71 15.37
C TRP A 241 12.72 4.57 16.29
N PHE A 242 14.02 4.25 16.34
CA PHE A 242 15.04 5.17 16.79
C PHE A 242 15.50 6.01 15.60
N HIS A 243 15.45 7.33 15.78
CA HIS A 243 15.82 8.31 14.76
C HIS A 243 17.32 8.64 14.83
N GLY A 244 17.89 9.09 13.73
CA GLY A 244 19.30 9.48 13.63
C GLY A 244 19.65 10.03 12.23
N PRO A 245 20.95 10.21 11.94
CA PRO A 245 21.40 10.81 10.68
C PRO A 245 20.89 10.03 9.46
N SER A 246 20.31 10.72 8.47
CA SER A 246 19.78 10.13 7.24
C SER A 246 20.82 9.30 6.49
N VAL A 247 20.38 8.17 5.92
CA VAL A 247 21.21 7.27 5.12
C VAL A 247 21.06 7.63 3.64
N ALA A 248 22.19 7.68 2.91
CA ALA A 248 22.17 7.88 1.47
C ALA A 248 21.49 6.70 0.76
N ARG A 249 20.58 6.99 -0.17
CA ARG A 249 19.78 5.99 -0.85
C ARG A 249 20.21 5.84 -2.32
N PRO A 250 20.26 4.61 -2.85
CA PRO A 250 20.52 4.41 -4.27
C PRO A 250 19.36 4.97 -5.11
N PRO A 251 19.60 5.29 -6.39
CA PRO A 251 18.53 5.59 -7.32
C PRO A 251 17.50 4.45 -7.36
N ARG A 252 16.22 4.81 -7.42
CA ARG A 252 15.15 3.82 -7.45
C ARG A 252 15.22 2.97 -8.71
N TYR A 253 14.98 1.68 -8.56
CA TYR A 253 14.92 0.76 -9.68
C TYR A 253 13.65 1.01 -10.51
N ILE A 254 13.84 1.26 -11.81
CA ILE A 254 12.76 1.38 -12.79
C ILE A 254 12.57 0.00 -13.43
N GLU A 255 11.40 -0.60 -13.20
CA GLU A 255 11.04 -1.88 -13.81
C GLU A 255 10.76 -1.68 -15.31
N SER A 256 11.16 -2.62 -16.15
CA SER A 256 10.83 -2.58 -17.57
C SER A 256 9.32 -2.66 -17.76
N LEU A 257 8.78 -1.75 -18.57
CA LEU A 257 7.36 -1.76 -18.94
C LEU A 257 7.01 -3.08 -19.63
N LEU A 258 5.81 -3.56 -19.38
CA LEU A 258 5.31 -4.75 -20.06
C LEU A 258 5.12 -4.43 -21.56
N PRO A 259 5.50 -5.35 -22.46
CA PRO A 259 5.31 -5.14 -23.90
C PRO A 259 3.84 -4.89 -24.21
N ARG A 260 3.58 -3.82 -24.97
CA ARG A 260 2.24 -3.51 -25.51
C ARG A 260 2.21 -3.85 -26.99
N SER A 261 1.06 -4.29 -27.49
CA SER A 261 0.85 -4.62 -28.90
C SER A 261 -0.41 -3.94 -29.43
N PRO A 262 -0.45 -3.57 -30.72
CA PRO A 262 -1.70 -3.16 -31.37
C PRO A 262 -2.70 -4.33 -31.41
N HIS A 263 -3.92 -4.04 -31.85
CA HIS A 263 -4.92 -5.08 -32.07
C HIS A 263 -4.47 -6.11 -33.10
N ILE A 264 -5.01 -7.32 -32.99
CA ILE A 264 -4.87 -8.39 -33.98
C ILE A 264 -5.96 -8.21 -35.05
N PRO A 265 -5.61 -8.07 -36.34
CA PRO A 265 -6.61 -7.98 -37.40
C PRO A 265 -7.48 -9.24 -37.39
N TYR A 266 -8.77 -9.06 -37.15
CA TYR A 266 -9.73 -10.16 -37.09
C TYR A 266 -11.09 -9.67 -37.55
N ASP A 267 -11.84 -10.55 -38.24
CA ASP A 267 -13.17 -10.20 -38.73
C ASP A 267 -14.15 -9.99 -37.56
N HIS A 268 -15.13 -9.10 -37.75
CA HIS A 268 -16.18 -8.78 -36.78
C HIS A 268 -17.02 -10.00 -36.35
N GLU A 269 -16.98 -11.10 -37.12
CA GLU A 269 -17.60 -12.38 -36.79
C GLU A 269 -17.19 -12.92 -35.41
N ILE A 270 -15.97 -12.66 -34.94
CA ILE A 270 -15.49 -13.11 -33.62
C ILE A 270 -16.33 -12.55 -32.47
N LEU A 271 -16.91 -11.35 -32.62
CA LEU A 271 -17.79 -10.78 -31.61
C LEU A 271 -19.04 -11.64 -31.45
N TYR A 272 -19.66 -12.08 -32.56
CA TYR A 272 -20.84 -12.92 -32.52
C TYR A 272 -20.56 -14.32 -31.98
N GLU A 273 -19.31 -14.79 -32.01
CA GLU A 273 -18.94 -16.06 -31.40
C GLU A 273 -18.83 -15.97 -29.88
N TRP A 274 -18.30 -14.86 -29.34
CA TRP A 274 -17.91 -14.75 -27.94
C TRP A 274 -18.88 -13.94 -27.09
N ILE A 275 -19.43 -12.84 -27.62
CA ILE A 275 -20.16 -11.83 -26.86
C ILE A 275 -21.64 -12.21 -26.72
N ASN A 276 -22.18 -11.92 -25.54
CA ASN A 276 -23.62 -11.94 -25.31
C ASN A 276 -24.32 -10.91 -26.21
N PRO A 277 -25.28 -11.32 -27.07
CA PRO A 277 -25.88 -10.45 -28.09
C PRO A 277 -26.45 -9.12 -27.59
N VAL A 278 -26.84 -9.01 -26.31
CA VAL A 278 -27.30 -7.76 -25.69
C VAL A 278 -26.24 -6.66 -25.83
N TYR A 279 -24.96 -7.01 -25.78
CA TYR A 279 -23.85 -6.05 -25.87
C TYR A 279 -23.45 -5.70 -27.31
N LEU A 280 -24.03 -6.37 -28.31
CA LEU A 280 -23.85 -6.06 -29.73
C LEU A 280 -24.97 -5.17 -30.28
N ASP A 281 -26.03 -4.97 -29.52
CA ASP A 281 -27.12 -4.05 -29.83
C ASP A 281 -26.67 -2.59 -29.68
N MET A 282 -27.01 -1.76 -30.67
CA MET A 282 -26.54 -0.36 -30.73
C MET A 282 -27.19 0.52 -29.65
N ASP A 283 -28.48 0.29 -29.33
CA ASP A 283 -29.16 1.04 -28.28
C ASP A 283 -28.55 0.72 -26.91
N SER A 284 -28.19 -0.54 -26.69
CA SER A 284 -27.47 -1.00 -25.49
C SER A 284 -26.07 -0.41 -25.39
N GLN A 285 -25.32 -0.35 -26.51
CA GLN A 285 -24.01 0.31 -26.57
C GLN A 285 -24.08 1.79 -26.19
N ALA A 286 -25.07 2.53 -26.72
CA ALA A 286 -25.25 3.93 -26.39
C ALA A 286 -25.54 4.17 -24.90
N GLN A 287 -26.37 3.32 -24.27
CA GLN A 287 -26.64 3.39 -22.83
C GLN A 287 -25.40 3.08 -21.98
N ILE A 288 -24.60 2.10 -22.41
CA ILE A 288 -23.34 1.74 -21.76
C ILE A 288 -22.35 2.90 -21.84
N GLN A 289 -22.24 3.55 -23.01
CA GLN A 289 -21.39 4.72 -23.19
C GLN A 289 -21.82 5.89 -22.31
N GLU A 290 -23.11 6.20 -22.25
CA GLU A 290 -23.63 7.27 -21.40
C GLU A 290 -23.30 7.04 -19.91
N GLU A 291 -23.50 5.82 -19.41
CA GLU A 291 -23.14 5.49 -18.02
C GLU A 291 -21.62 5.55 -17.79
N PHE A 292 -20.82 5.08 -18.76
CA PHE A 292 -19.37 5.11 -18.66
C PHE A 292 -18.83 6.55 -18.66
N GLU A 293 -19.34 7.43 -19.51
CA GLU A 293 -18.93 8.84 -19.55
C GLU A 293 -19.27 9.58 -18.25
N GLU A 294 -20.38 9.24 -17.59
CA GLU A 294 -20.74 9.82 -16.28
C GLU A 294 -19.82 9.34 -15.16
N ARG A 295 -19.47 8.05 -15.17
CA ARG A 295 -18.88 7.38 -14.00
C ARG A 295 -17.40 7.03 -14.13
N SER A 296 -16.90 7.03 -15.37
CA SER A 296 -15.61 6.46 -15.80
C SER A 296 -15.41 5.01 -15.35
N GLU A 297 -16.51 4.29 -15.12
CA GLU A 297 -16.54 2.87 -14.80
C GLU A 297 -17.84 2.23 -15.32
N ILE A 298 -17.79 0.93 -15.59
CA ILE A 298 -19.01 0.14 -15.87
C ILE A 298 -18.78 -1.33 -15.54
N LEU A 299 -19.85 -2.03 -15.13
CA LEU A 299 -19.85 -3.48 -14.87
C LEU A 299 -20.85 -4.19 -15.79
N LEU A 300 -20.35 -4.97 -16.75
CA LEU A 300 -21.16 -5.69 -17.73
C LEU A 300 -21.31 -7.16 -17.36
N LYS A 301 -22.47 -7.56 -16.84
CA LYS A 301 -22.75 -8.95 -16.39
C LYS A 301 -23.04 -9.91 -17.56
N ASN A 302 -22.65 -11.16 -17.42
CA ASN A 302 -22.79 -12.21 -18.44
C ASN A 302 -22.22 -11.74 -19.80
N PHE A 303 -21.02 -11.16 -19.77
CA PHE A 303 -20.39 -10.53 -20.94
C PHE A 303 -20.15 -11.50 -22.09
N LEU A 304 -19.57 -12.67 -21.78
CA LEU A 304 -19.45 -13.76 -22.74
C LEU A 304 -20.75 -14.55 -22.83
N LYS A 305 -20.98 -15.20 -23.97
CA LYS A 305 -22.00 -16.25 -24.07
C LYS A 305 -21.72 -17.35 -23.05
N GLU A 306 -22.79 -17.82 -22.41
CA GLU A 306 -22.73 -18.86 -21.37
C GLU A 306 -21.90 -20.08 -21.80
N GLU A 307 -22.12 -20.57 -23.03
CA GLU A 307 -21.40 -21.71 -23.60
C GLU A 307 -19.89 -21.49 -23.73
N LYS A 308 -19.46 -20.28 -24.11
CA LYS A 308 -18.03 -19.93 -24.22
C LYS A 308 -17.42 -19.73 -22.84
N PHE A 309 -18.17 -19.09 -21.95
CA PHE A 309 -17.77 -18.88 -20.56
C PHE A 309 -17.50 -20.21 -19.84
N GLN A 310 -18.42 -21.17 -19.98
CA GLN A 310 -18.28 -22.49 -19.40
C GLN A 310 -17.04 -23.22 -19.93
N LEU A 311 -16.78 -23.16 -21.25
CA LEU A 311 -15.58 -23.74 -21.85
C LEU A 311 -14.29 -23.10 -21.31
N VAL A 312 -14.28 -21.79 -21.08
CA VAL A 312 -13.14 -21.09 -20.47
C VAL A 312 -12.94 -21.58 -19.03
N CYS A 313 -14.00 -21.65 -18.21
CA CYS A 313 -13.89 -22.13 -16.83
C CYS A 313 -13.42 -23.58 -16.75
N GLU A 314 -13.96 -24.46 -17.59
CA GLU A 314 -13.53 -25.86 -17.67
C GLU A 314 -12.06 -25.97 -18.09
N ALA A 315 -11.57 -25.11 -18.99
CA ALA A 315 -10.17 -25.08 -19.37
C ALA A 315 -9.26 -24.57 -18.23
N LEU A 316 -9.71 -23.59 -17.44
CA LEU A 316 -8.97 -23.07 -16.29
C LEU A 316 -8.77 -24.09 -15.16
N GLN A 317 -9.66 -25.08 -15.07
CA GLN A 317 -9.57 -26.16 -14.08
C GLN A 317 -8.65 -27.32 -14.50
N LYS A 318 -8.10 -27.29 -15.72
CA LYS A 318 -7.19 -28.34 -16.20
C LYS A 318 -5.77 -28.14 -15.64
N GLU A 319 -5.10 -29.27 -15.39
CA GLU A 319 -3.76 -29.30 -14.77
C GLU A 319 -2.62 -28.93 -15.74
N ASP A 320 -2.91 -28.68 -17.02
CA ASP A 320 -1.92 -28.40 -18.06
C ASP A 320 -1.44 -26.93 -18.10
N ILE A 321 -2.12 -26.02 -17.39
CA ILE A 321 -1.70 -24.61 -17.33
C ILE A 321 -0.45 -24.45 -16.46
N THR A 322 0.61 -23.92 -17.08
CA THR A 322 1.84 -23.60 -16.37
C THR A 322 1.76 -22.20 -15.75
N TRP A 323 1.72 -22.15 -14.41
CA TRP A 323 1.65 -20.91 -13.64
C TRP A 323 3.01 -20.49 -13.09
N ARG A 324 3.34 -19.20 -13.18
CA ARG A 324 4.52 -18.60 -12.53
C ARG A 324 4.12 -17.52 -11.56
N THR A 325 4.75 -17.50 -10.38
CA THR A 325 4.59 -16.39 -9.43
C THR A 325 5.24 -15.13 -10.00
N ARG A 326 4.49 -14.03 -9.98
CA ARG A 326 4.95 -12.68 -10.33
C ARG A 326 5.31 -11.92 -9.06
N GLY A 327 6.50 -11.33 -9.07
CA GLY A 327 7.02 -10.44 -8.03
C GLY A 327 7.41 -9.08 -8.59
N PRO A 328 8.26 -8.31 -7.87
CA PRO A 328 8.78 -8.59 -6.53
C PRO A 328 7.73 -8.38 -5.41
N PRO A 329 7.92 -8.97 -4.21
CA PRO A 329 6.94 -8.93 -3.11
C PRO A 329 6.55 -7.53 -2.61
N ASN A 330 7.40 -6.52 -2.73
CA ASN A 330 7.04 -5.13 -2.41
C ASN A 330 6.16 -4.45 -3.48
N LYS A 331 5.74 -5.18 -4.51
CA LYS A 331 4.89 -4.67 -5.60
C LYS A 331 3.72 -5.59 -5.89
N ARG A 332 3.95 -6.91 -5.91
CA ARG A 332 2.95 -7.90 -6.28
C ARG A 332 3.35 -9.30 -5.86
N CYS A 333 2.36 -10.15 -5.63
CA CYS A 333 2.49 -11.58 -5.45
C CYS A 333 1.24 -12.25 -5.99
N TYR A 334 1.27 -12.78 -7.21
CA TYR A 334 0.16 -13.56 -7.78
C TYR A 334 0.69 -14.53 -8.83
N LYS A 335 -0.14 -15.48 -9.28
CA LYS A 335 0.22 -16.41 -10.36
C LYS A 335 -0.20 -15.86 -11.71
N LYS A 336 0.71 -15.90 -12.68
CA LYS A 336 0.49 -15.59 -14.10
C LYS A 336 0.68 -16.84 -14.95
N ALA A 337 -0.20 -17.09 -15.91
CA ALA A 337 -0.03 -18.21 -16.84
C ALA A 337 1.05 -17.92 -17.90
N GLU A 338 1.77 -18.95 -18.34
CA GLU A 338 2.64 -18.88 -19.51
C GLU A 338 1.82 -19.00 -20.80
N GLU A 339 1.74 -17.92 -21.58
CA GLU A 339 0.91 -17.86 -22.80
C GLU A 339 1.26 -18.95 -23.82
N GLY A 340 2.54 -19.32 -23.97
CA GLY A 340 2.99 -20.31 -24.96
C GLY A 340 2.54 -21.74 -24.73
N ASN A 341 1.85 -22.03 -23.61
CA ASN A 341 1.37 -23.37 -23.26
C ASN A 341 -0.10 -23.36 -22.78
N LEU A 342 -0.88 -22.37 -23.20
CA LEU A 342 -2.30 -22.31 -22.87
C LEU A 342 -3.11 -23.28 -23.75
N PRO A 343 -4.15 -23.94 -23.21
CA PRO A 343 -5.15 -24.66 -24.00
C PRO A 343 -5.77 -23.76 -25.09
N ASP A 344 -6.10 -24.34 -26.25
CA ASP A 344 -6.64 -23.61 -27.41
C ASP A 344 -7.82 -22.69 -27.06
N VAL A 345 -8.74 -23.15 -26.19
CA VAL A 345 -9.89 -22.34 -25.76
C VAL A 345 -9.46 -21.04 -25.06
N LEU A 346 -8.42 -21.10 -24.22
CA LEU A 346 -7.90 -19.92 -23.53
C LEU A 346 -7.12 -19.04 -24.49
N MET A 347 -6.34 -19.62 -25.40
CA MET A 347 -5.65 -18.86 -26.47
C MET A 347 -6.65 -18.10 -27.35
N ASN A 348 -7.71 -18.75 -27.80
CA ASN A 348 -8.76 -18.12 -28.60
C ASN A 348 -9.48 -17.00 -27.82
N CYS A 349 -9.64 -17.17 -26.50
CA CYS A 349 -10.20 -16.13 -25.63
C CYS A 349 -9.26 -14.91 -25.54
N PHE A 350 -7.94 -15.13 -25.43
CA PHE A 350 -6.93 -14.07 -25.50
C PHE A 350 -6.92 -13.34 -26.85
N GLU A 351 -7.03 -14.09 -27.95
CA GLU A 351 -7.13 -13.52 -29.29
C GLU A 351 -8.38 -12.65 -29.43
N PHE A 352 -9.52 -13.11 -28.90
CA PHE A 352 -10.73 -12.29 -28.81
C PHE A 352 -10.49 -10.99 -28.04
N PHE A 353 -9.88 -11.03 -26.85
CA PHE A 353 -9.57 -9.83 -26.06
C PHE A 353 -8.55 -8.89 -26.73
N ARG A 354 -7.74 -9.39 -27.67
CA ARG A 354 -6.75 -8.63 -28.44
C ARG A 354 -7.24 -8.27 -29.84
N SER A 355 -8.47 -8.63 -30.21
CA SER A 355 -8.99 -8.48 -31.58
C SER A 355 -9.31 -7.03 -31.95
N GLU A 356 -9.12 -6.69 -33.22
CA GLU A 356 -9.52 -5.40 -33.81
C GLU A 356 -11.00 -5.08 -33.54
N ALA A 357 -11.85 -6.11 -33.66
CA ALA A 357 -13.28 -5.99 -33.42
C ALA A 357 -13.61 -5.60 -31.97
N LEU A 358 -12.89 -6.14 -30.97
CA LEU A 358 -13.11 -5.75 -29.58
C LEU A 358 -12.62 -4.33 -29.30
N PHE A 359 -11.52 -3.89 -29.92
CA PHE A 359 -11.05 -2.50 -29.78
C PHE A 359 -12.12 -1.51 -30.26
N LEU A 360 -12.79 -1.80 -31.38
CA LEU A 360 -13.91 -0.99 -31.85
C LEU A 360 -15.10 -1.05 -30.89
N LEU A 361 -15.46 -2.25 -30.41
CA LEU A 361 -16.57 -2.41 -29.46
C LEU A 361 -16.31 -1.64 -28.15
N LEU A 362 -15.10 -1.70 -27.61
CA LEU A 362 -14.70 -0.93 -26.43
C LEU A 362 -14.72 0.58 -26.70
N SER A 363 -14.38 1.01 -27.92
CA SER A 363 -14.53 2.41 -28.31
C SER A 363 -16.00 2.84 -28.20
N ASN A 364 -16.92 2.01 -28.70
CA ASN A 364 -18.36 2.28 -28.62
C ASN A 364 -18.89 2.25 -27.18
N PHE A 365 -18.32 1.45 -26.28
CA PHE A 365 -18.75 1.42 -24.87
C PHE A 365 -18.23 2.59 -24.04
N THR A 366 -17.19 3.28 -24.49
CA THR A 366 -16.44 4.19 -23.61
C THR A 366 -16.28 5.60 -24.17
N GLY A 367 -16.58 5.81 -25.46
CA GLY A 367 -16.24 7.05 -26.17
C GLY A 367 -14.74 7.20 -26.47
N LEU A 368 -13.88 6.29 -25.98
CA LEU A 368 -12.44 6.36 -26.20
C LEU A 368 -12.07 5.94 -27.63
N LYS A 369 -11.11 6.64 -28.23
CA LYS A 369 -10.62 6.33 -29.58
C LYS A 369 -9.62 5.16 -29.57
N LEU A 370 -10.10 3.95 -29.32
CA LEU A 370 -9.29 2.72 -29.36
C LEU A 370 -9.25 2.09 -30.76
N HIS A 371 -10.03 2.58 -31.70
CA HIS A 371 -10.05 2.12 -33.07
C HIS A 371 -10.20 3.28 -34.06
N PHE A 372 -9.65 3.15 -35.26
CA PHE A 372 -9.67 4.23 -36.26
C PHE A 372 -11.06 4.49 -36.88
N LEU A 373 -11.97 3.52 -36.78
CA LEU A 373 -13.39 3.65 -37.19
C LEU A 373 -14.29 4.23 -36.08
N ALA A 374 -13.78 4.39 -34.86
CA ALA A 374 -14.56 5.02 -33.79
C ALA A 374 -14.81 6.50 -34.13
N SER A 375 -16.00 6.99 -33.79
CA SER A 375 -16.33 8.42 -33.90
C SER A 375 -15.36 9.24 -33.05
N SER A 376 -14.95 10.39 -33.57
CA SER A 376 -14.24 11.40 -32.80
C SER A 376 -15.16 12.58 -32.59
N ASP A 377 -15.44 12.92 -31.34
CA ASP A 377 -16.33 14.03 -30.95
C ASP A 377 -15.88 15.40 -31.47
N GLU A 378 -14.66 15.50 -32.00
CA GLU A 378 -14.08 16.73 -32.55
C GLU A 378 -14.67 17.19 -33.90
N ASN A 379 -15.53 16.40 -34.56
CA ASN A 379 -16.02 16.71 -35.91
C ASN A 379 -17.44 17.30 -35.99
N GLU A 380 -18.14 17.51 -34.87
CA GLU A 380 -19.53 18.02 -34.92
C GLU A 380 -19.69 19.54 -34.77
N GLU A 381 -18.62 20.31 -34.47
CA GLU A 381 -18.72 21.78 -34.39
C GLU A 381 -18.44 22.52 -35.73
N GLY A 382 -18.29 21.81 -36.85
CA GLY A 382 -17.77 22.37 -38.11
C GLY A 382 -18.74 22.63 -39.27
N GLU A 383 -19.97 22.09 -39.26
CA GLU A 383 -20.83 22.09 -40.46
C GLU A 383 -22.30 22.48 -40.23
N GLU A 384 -22.58 23.57 -39.51
CA GLU A 384 -23.87 24.26 -39.66
C GLU A 384 -23.69 25.78 -39.76
N GLY A 385 -23.52 26.28 -40.99
CA GLY A 385 -23.44 27.72 -41.19
C GLY A 385 -23.11 28.20 -42.61
N ARG A 386 -23.66 27.60 -43.66
CA ARG A 386 -23.60 28.20 -45.01
C ARG A 386 -24.93 28.10 -45.75
N ALA A 387 -25.83 29.05 -45.45
CA ALA A 387 -26.87 29.45 -46.37
C ALA A 387 -26.96 30.99 -46.44
N ALA A 388 -26.78 31.49 -47.67
CA ALA A 388 -27.16 32.81 -48.19
C ALA A 388 -26.53 34.07 -47.54
N ASP A 389 -25.61 34.71 -48.25
CA ASP A 389 -26.00 35.91 -49.01
C ASP A 389 -24.99 36.22 -50.13
N SER A 390 -25.52 36.59 -51.29
CA SER A 390 -24.76 37.06 -52.43
C SER A 390 -24.72 38.59 -52.39
N THR A 391 -23.55 39.21 -52.54
CA THR A 391 -23.30 40.26 -53.54
C THR A 391 -21.88 40.84 -53.43
N ARG A 392 -21.17 40.83 -54.58
CA ARG A 392 -20.35 41.91 -55.19
C ARG A 392 -19.40 42.71 -54.25
N HIS A 393 -18.08 42.78 -54.46
CA HIS A 393 -17.42 43.30 -55.66
C HIS A 393 -15.89 43.05 -55.64
N SER A 394 -15.31 43.01 -56.84
CA SER A 394 -13.89 42.92 -57.23
C SER A 394 -12.97 43.90 -56.49
N SER A 395 -11.66 43.69 -56.30
CA SER A 395 -10.64 43.63 -57.37
C SER A 395 -9.21 43.58 -56.80
N SER A 396 -8.34 42.79 -57.45
CA SER A 396 -6.89 42.94 -57.72
C SER A 396 -5.92 43.59 -56.70
N LYS A 397 -5.04 42.76 -56.11
CA LYS A 397 -3.57 42.57 -56.37
C LYS A 397 -2.66 43.80 -56.66
N PRO A 398 -1.32 43.69 -56.46
CA PRO A 398 -0.54 44.21 -55.33
C PRO A 398 0.62 45.15 -55.76
N LYS A 399 1.41 45.69 -54.81
CA LYS A 399 2.87 46.00 -54.89
C LYS A 399 3.31 46.76 -53.62
N GLN A 400 4.28 46.30 -52.82
CA GLN A 400 5.75 46.21 -52.98
C GLN A 400 6.49 47.52 -52.63
N GLY A 401 7.45 47.39 -51.70
CA GLY A 401 8.57 48.31 -51.44
C GLY A 401 8.28 49.44 -50.43
N GLU A 402 9.21 49.90 -49.60
CA GLU A 402 10.59 49.51 -49.33
C GLU A 402 11.08 50.43 -48.19
N THR A 403 11.83 49.88 -47.23
CA THR A 403 13.01 50.44 -46.54
C THR A 403 12.99 51.69 -45.62
N ASN A 404 13.86 51.55 -44.61
CA ASN A 404 14.70 52.52 -43.89
C ASN A 404 14.12 53.16 -42.63
N GLN A 405 14.87 53.39 -41.55
CA GLN A 405 16.16 52.94 -40.97
C GLN A 405 16.32 53.80 -39.69
N GLU A 406 17.32 53.50 -38.85
CA GLU A 406 17.85 54.30 -37.71
C GLU A 406 17.04 54.18 -36.41
N ALA A 407 17.49 53.52 -35.33
CA ALA A 407 18.77 53.47 -34.60
C ALA A 407 19.13 54.76 -33.85
N SER A 408 19.08 54.71 -32.50
CA SER A 408 20.25 54.99 -31.64
C SER A 408 19.94 54.84 -30.14
N SER A 409 20.81 54.06 -29.45
CA SER A 409 21.52 54.36 -28.17
C SER A 409 20.70 54.81 -26.94
N ASP A 410 21.02 54.48 -25.68
CA ASP A 410 22.02 53.64 -25.02
C ASP A 410 21.70 53.66 -23.51
N ALA A 411 22.45 52.84 -22.76
CA ALA A 411 22.78 52.95 -21.33
C ALA A 411 21.99 52.09 -20.31
N ASP A 412 22.61 50.94 -20.04
CA ASP A 412 23.20 50.56 -18.75
C ASP A 412 22.34 50.21 -17.52
N GLN A 413 22.51 48.93 -17.14
CA GLN A 413 22.98 48.42 -15.84
C GLN A 413 22.01 47.63 -14.92
N VAL A 414 22.43 46.37 -14.69
CA VAL A 414 22.60 45.68 -13.38
C VAL A 414 21.45 44.80 -12.86
N ASP A 415 21.69 43.49 -13.00
CA ASP A 415 21.74 42.45 -11.93
C ASP A 415 20.48 41.61 -11.60
N GLN A 416 20.81 40.34 -11.28
CA GLN A 416 20.07 39.29 -10.58
C GLN A 416 19.19 38.33 -11.38
N SER A 417 19.87 37.32 -11.92
CA SER A 417 19.32 36.02 -12.29
C SER A 417 18.71 35.29 -11.08
N LYS A 418 17.38 35.23 -11.04
CA LYS A 418 16.61 34.13 -10.45
C LYS A 418 15.91 33.41 -11.60
N ASN A 419 16.45 32.27 -12.02
CA ASN A 419 15.73 31.39 -12.94
C ASN A 419 14.84 30.47 -12.11
N ASP A 420 13.59 30.90 -11.96
CA ASP A 420 12.46 29.99 -11.81
C ASP A 420 12.35 29.19 -13.11
N LEU A 421 12.57 27.87 -13.02
CA LEU A 421 12.30 26.95 -14.12
C LEU A 421 10.79 26.80 -14.24
N HIS A 422 10.18 27.68 -15.02
CA HIS A 422 8.89 27.43 -15.63
C HIS A 422 9.00 26.15 -16.46
N ALA A 423 8.15 25.18 -16.14
CA ALA A 423 7.89 24.05 -17.01
C ALA A 423 7.36 24.60 -18.34
N GLU A 424 8.13 24.41 -19.40
CA GLU A 424 7.63 24.58 -20.76
C GLU A 424 6.58 23.48 -20.97
N GLU A 425 5.31 23.88 -20.97
CA GLU A 425 4.24 23.12 -21.61
C GLU A 425 4.61 22.99 -23.09
N GLY A 426 5.23 21.86 -23.43
CA GLY A 426 5.46 21.49 -24.81
C GLY A 426 4.12 21.22 -25.48
N ASP A 427 3.81 22.02 -26.49
CA ASP A 427 2.75 21.78 -27.46
C ASP A 427 2.78 20.31 -27.91
N ALA A 428 1.77 19.55 -27.49
CA ALA A 428 1.55 18.19 -27.96
C ALA A 428 1.09 18.26 -29.42
N GLU A 429 2.03 18.21 -30.35
CA GLU A 429 1.73 17.92 -31.74
C GLU A 429 0.98 16.60 -31.84
N ASN A 430 -0.21 16.67 -32.43
CA ASN A 430 -1.19 15.63 -32.66
C ASN A 430 -0.60 14.48 -33.51
N SER A 431 0.13 13.55 -32.90
CA SER A 431 0.43 12.25 -33.49
C SER A 431 -0.75 11.33 -33.22
N SER A 432 -1.47 10.89 -34.26
CA SER A 432 -2.44 9.79 -34.20
C SER A 432 -1.77 8.56 -33.58
N SER A 433 -1.86 8.42 -32.25
CA SER A 433 -1.26 7.32 -31.51
C SER A 433 -1.97 6.01 -31.88
N VAL A 434 -1.20 4.99 -32.24
CA VAL A 434 -1.76 3.65 -32.52
C VAL A 434 -2.25 3.06 -31.20
N PRO A 435 -3.55 2.70 -31.07
CA PRO A 435 -4.06 2.06 -29.86
C PRO A 435 -3.35 0.74 -29.60
N VAL A 436 -2.97 0.51 -28.34
CA VAL A 436 -2.25 -0.69 -27.91
C VAL A 436 -2.87 -1.29 -26.66
N CYS A 437 -2.68 -2.59 -26.47
CA CYS A 437 -3.09 -3.30 -25.26
C CYS A 437 -1.95 -4.14 -24.70
N MET A 438 -2.16 -4.59 -23.47
CA MET A 438 -1.43 -5.67 -22.83
C MET A 438 -2.43 -6.47 -21.98
N GLY A 439 -2.23 -7.77 -21.88
CA GLY A 439 -3.16 -8.64 -21.14
C GLY A 439 -2.44 -9.83 -20.55
N GLU A 440 -2.98 -10.36 -19.46
CA GLU A 440 -2.46 -11.55 -18.80
C GLU A 440 -3.57 -12.33 -18.08
N LEU A 441 -3.36 -13.65 -17.99
CA LEU A 441 -4.24 -14.55 -17.25
C LEU A 441 -3.64 -14.74 -15.87
N ARG A 442 -4.42 -14.34 -14.86
CA ARG A 442 -4.01 -14.33 -13.46
C ARG A 442 -4.80 -15.35 -12.67
N HIS A 443 -4.14 -15.98 -11.70
CA HIS A 443 -4.77 -16.86 -10.73
C HIS A 443 -4.54 -16.33 -9.32
N TRP A 444 -5.65 -16.05 -8.64
CA TRP A 444 -5.71 -15.47 -7.30
C TRP A 444 -6.09 -16.54 -6.28
N THR A 445 -5.32 -16.63 -5.21
CA THR A 445 -5.54 -17.55 -4.09
C THR A 445 -5.11 -16.84 -2.81
N THR A 446 -5.31 -17.47 -1.65
CA THR A 446 -4.84 -16.97 -0.36
C THR A 446 -3.41 -16.43 -0.43
N SER A 447 -3.18 -15.28 0.21
CA SER A 447 -1.91 -14.55 0.28
C SER A 447 -1.42 -13.89 -1.02
N HIS A 448 -2.20 -13.90 -2.11
CA HIS A 448 -1.88 -13.09 -3.30
C HIS A 448 -2.33 -11.63 -3.14
N TYR A 449 -1.57 -10.69 -3.70
CA TYR A 449 -1.83 -9.25 -3.62
C TYR A 449 -1.09 -8.45 -4.71
N THR A 450 -1.44 -7.16 -4.83
CA THR A 450 -0.70 -6.11 -5.54
C THR A 450 -0.64 -4.86 -4.64
N LEU A 451 0.45 -4.11 -4.73
CA LEU A 451 0.70 -2.91 -3.94
C LEU A 451 0.92 -1.71 -4.86
N VAL A 452 0.49 -0.54 -4.39
CA VAL A 452 0.88 0.74 -4.96
C VAL A 452 2.36 0.96 -4.65
N HIS A 453 3.10 1.46 -5.64
CA HIS A 453 4.51 1.76 -5.46
C HIS A 453 4.91 3.02 -6.23
N ASP A 454 5.83 3.80 -5.68
CA ASP A 454 6.19 5.13 -6.18
C ASP A 454 6.66 5.19 -7.64
N MET A 455 7.09 4.05 -8.20
CA MET A 455 7.55 3.93 -9.59
C MET A 455 6.43 3.60 -10.58
N GLN A 456 5.17 3.53 -10.12
CA GLN A 456 4.03 3.34 -11.01
C GLN A 456 3.78 4.64 -11.78
N THR A 457 3.93 4.59 -13.10
CA THR A 457 3.60 5.73 -13.96
C THR A 457 2.08 5.88 -13.97
N ALA A 458 1.61 7.09 -13.68
CA ALA A 458 0.22 7.44 -13.95
C ALA A 458 0.12 7.67 -15.46
N GLU A 459 -0.63 6.82 -16.13
CA GLU A 459 -0.91 6.90 -17.56
C GLU A 459 -2.43 6.79 -17.73
N PHE A 460 -2.99 7.53 -18.68
CA PHE A 460 -4.37 7.28 -19.10
C PHE A 460 -4.43 5.88 -19.72
N ALA A 461 -5.27 5.02 -19.15
CA ALA A 461 -5.41 3.64 -19.56
C ALA A 461 -6.87 3.21 -19.42
N LEU A 462 -7.24 2.14 -20.13
CA LEU A 462 -8.53 1.47 -19.94
C LEU A 462 -8.29 0.10 -19.33
N ASP A 463 -8.56 -0.05 -18.04
CA ASP A 463 -8.35 -1.33 -17.34
C ASP A 463 -9.56 -2.25 -17.53
N LEU A 464 -9.37 -3.38 -18.22
CA LEU A 464 -10.40 -4.41 -18.45
C LEU A 464 -10.15 -5.62 -17.54
N LEU A 465 -11.09 -5.89 -16.63
CA LEU A 465 -11.05 -7.05 -15.73
C LEU A 465 -12.16 -8.05 -16.08
N PHE A 466 -11.78 -9.29 -16.41
CA PHE A 466 -12.70 -10.40 -16.67
C PHE A 466 -12.51 -11.53 -15.65
N PHE A 467 -13.56 -11.87 -14.91
CA PHE A 467 -13.49 -12.81 -13.79
C PHE A 467 -14.07 -14.19 -14.13
N CYS A 468 -13.42 -15.25 -13.66
CA CYS A 468 -13.82 -16.66 -13.87
C CYS A 468 -13.77 -17.42 -12.53
N GLY A 469 -14.74 -18.32 -12.29
CA GLY A 469 -14.69 -19.28 -11.18
C GLY A 469 -14.68 -18.68 -9.76
N CYS A 470 -15.45 -17.61 -9.51
CA CYS A 470 -15.48 -16.90 -8.22
C CYS A 470 -16.92 -16.68 -7.68
N GLU A 471 -17.83 -17.63 -7.94
CA GLU A 471 -19.24 -17.55 -7.57
C GLU A 471 -19.47 -17.41 -6.04
N ASP A 472 -18.64 -18.09 -5.24
CA ASP A 472 -18.71 -18.11 -3.77
C ASP A 472 -17.71 -17.14 -3.10
N TRP A 473 -17.17 -16.17 -3.84
CA TRP A 473 -16.15 -15.26 -3.32
C TRP A 473 -16.76 -14.12 -2.49
N ASP A 474 -16.44 -14.09 -1.20
CA ASP A 474 -16.85 -13.01 -0.30
C ASP A 474 -15.81 -11.87 -0.29
N ALA A 475 -16.27 -10.63 -0.12
CA ALA A 475 -15.38 -9.47 -0.03
C ALA A 475 -14.48 -9.51 1.22
N GLU A 476 -14.92 -10.16 2.29
CA GLU A 476 -14.11 -10.38 3.49
C GLU A 476 -12.86 -11.23 3.22
N TYR A 477 -12.84 -12.01 2.13
CA TYR A 477 -11.67 -12.78 1.70
C TYR A 477 -10.59 -11.91 1.04
N GLY A 478 -10.88 -10.63 0.77
CA GLY A 478 -10.02 -9.77 -0.02
C GLY A 478 -10.10 -10.10 -1.51
N GLY A 479 -9.02 -9.82 -2.25
CA GLY A 479 -8.94 -10.11 -3.69
C GLY A 479 -9.70 -9.15 -4.61
N PHE A 480 -10.41 -8.16 -4.06
CA PHE A 480 -11.00 -7.07 -4.83
C PHE A 480 -9.91 -6.11 -5.36
N THR A 481 -10.22 -5.43 -6.47
CA THR A 481 -9.36 -4.35 -7.00
C THR A 481 -9.87 -3.01 -6.49
N SER A 482 -8.98 -2.17 -5.97
CA SER A 482 -9.31 -0.84 -5.45
C SER A 482 -8.55 0.22 -6.26
N TYR A 483 -9.26 1.25 -6.72
CA TYR A 483 -8.68 2.42 -7.37
C TYR A 483 -8.62 3.56 -6.36
N ILE A 484 -7.47 4.23 -6.28
CA ILE A 484 -7.23 5.32 -5.32
C ILE A 484 -6.65 6.55 -6.03
N ALA A 485 -7.04 7.74 -5.58
CA ALA A 485 -6.47 8.98 -6.08
C ALA A 485 -5.02 9.14 -5.60
N LYS A 486 -4.14 9.65 -6.47
CA LYS A 486 -2.73 9.86 -6.15
C LYS A 486 -2.60 10.98 -5.11
N ALA A 487 -1.90 10.69 -4.00
CA ALA A 487 -1.58 11.61 -2.90
C ALA A 487 -2.74 12.02 -1.97
N GLU A 488 -3.86 11.30 -1.97
CA GLU A 488 -4.88 11.44 -0.92
C GLU A 488 -4.64 10.40 0.19
N ASP A 489 -4.05 10.84 1.30
CA ASP A 489 -3.87 10.05 2.55
C ASP A 489 -5.20 9.76 3.29
N GLU A 490 -6.32 10.30 2.80
CA GLU A 490 -7.62 10.04 3.41
C GLU A 490 -8.16 8.72 2.91
N GLU A 491 -7.73 7.61 3.50
CA GLU A 491 -8.65 6.53 3.79
C GLU A 491 -9.73 7.03 4.74
N LEU A 492 -10.73 7.70 4.13
CA LEU A 492 -12.02 7.99 4.73
C LEU A 492 -12.45 6.77 5.52
N THR A 493 -12.36 6.90 6.85
CA THR A 493 -13.01 6.04 7.83
C THR A 493 -14.35 5.60 7.25
N TRP A 494 -14.62 4.28 7.21
CA TRP A 494 -15.88 3.69 6.74
C TRP A 494 -17.08 4.48 7.30
N GLY A 495 -17.55 5.43 6.49
CA GLY A 495 -18.17 6.64 7.01
C GLY A 495 -18.47 7.63 5.89
N THR A 496 -19.18 7.15 4.87
CA THR A 496 -20.08 7.96 4.03
C THR A 496 -19.45 9.17 3.30
N VAL A 497 -18.39 8.98 2.51
CA VAL A 497 -18.14 9.82 1.30
C VAL A 497 -17.39 8.98 0.23
N GLY A 498 -18.03 8.72 -0.90
CA GLY A 498 -17.41 8.73 -2.24
C GLY A 498 -16.25 7.82 -2.65
N LYS A 499 -15.81 6.81 -1.89
CA LYS A 499 -14.78 5.85 -2.35
C LYS A 499 -15.43 4.66 -3.06
N LYS A 500 -15.23 4.55 -4.37
CA LYS A 500 -15.67 3.39 -5.18
C LYS A 500 -14.70 2.21 -4.97
N ALA A 501 -14.77 1.57 -3.80
CA ALA A 501 -14.26 0.20 -3.69
C ALA A 501 -15.23 -0.67 -4.50
N LEU A 502 -14.81 -1.13 -5.68
CA LEU A 502 -15.68 -1.97 -6.49
C LEU A 502 -15.67 -3.38 -5.92
N GLN A 503 -16.65 -3.62 -5.06
CA GLN A 503 -16.95 -4.91 -4.46
C GLN A 503 -17.64 -5.77 -5.53
N GLY A 504 -16.85 -6.31 -6.45
CA GLY A 504 -17.30 -7.30 -7.41
C GLY A 504 -17.57 -8.63 -6.73
N ILE A 505 -18.68 -8.76 -5.98
CA ILE A 505 -19.26 -10.07 -5.66
C ILE A 505 -19.82 -10.58 -6.98
N CYS A 506 -19.14 -11.56 -7.56
CA CYS A 506 -19.21 -11.82 -8.98
C CYS A 506 -20.54 -12.47 -9.40
N SER A 507 -21.06 -11.98 -10.51
CA SER A 507 -21.65 -12.82 -11.55
C SER A 507 -21.09 -12.27 -12.86
N TYR A 508 -19.98 -12.88 -13.30
CA TYR A 508 -19.32 -12.78 -14.61
C TYR A 508 -19.40 -11.43 -15.33
N GLY A 509 -18.35 -10.63 -15.35
CA GLY A 509 -18.40 -9.40 -16.13
C GLY A 509 -17.08 -8.72 -16.45
N ILE A 510 -17.14 -7.76 -17.38
CA ILE A 510 -16.07 -6.78 -17.62
C ILE A 510 -16.28 -5.62 -16.66
N CYS A 511 -15.22 -5.24 -15.95
CA CYS A 511 -15.12 -3.92 -15.36
C CYS A 511 -14.08 -3.11 -16.13
N SER A 512 -14.47 -1.91 -16.58
CA SER A 512 -13.63 -0.98 -17.35
C SER A 512 -13.40 0.28 -16.51
N PHE A 513 -12.18 0.82 -16.41
CA PHE A 513 -11.85 2.07 -15.67
C PHE A 513 -10.90 2.97 -16.45
N VAL A 514 -10.99 4.31 -16.28
CA VAL A 514 -10.12 5.35 -16.89
C VAL A 514 -9.15 5.96 -15.90
#